data_AF-A0A945V3N4-F1
#
_entry.id   AF-A0A945V3N4-F1
#
_cell.length_a   1.000
_cell.length_b   1.000
_cell.length_c   1.000
_cell.angle_alpha   90.00
_cell.angle_beta   90.00
_cell.angle_gamma   90.00
#
_symmetry.space_group_name_H-M   'P 1'
#
loop_
_entity.id
_entity.type
_entity.pdbx_description
1 polymer ?
#
loop_
_entity_poly.entity_id
_entity_poly.type
_entity_poly.pdbx_seq_one_letter_code
_entity_poly.pdbx_strand_id
1 'polypeptide(L)'
;MLTSKEIEQYSTDGYLPGIPLLSDEEVTYYRDACFRCCGTGLQDGVHRQASNRVKPFLLYPWAAKLVRHKRILDVVESLIGPDILVFHTTVWFKAPGTGNYVPWHQDATYFGLDPYEHVTAWVALTDSTQENGCVEVMPGSHVLGQRPHRD
;
A
#
# COMPACT_ATOMS: atom_id res chain seq x y z
N MET A 1 -9.07 -11.65 -9.84
CA MET A 1 -9.26 -12.84 -9.01
C MET A 1 -7.95 -13.58 -8.99
N LEU A 2 -7.52 -14.05 -7.82
CA LEU A 2 -6.31 -14.85 -7.69
C LEU A 2 -6.56 -16.30 -8.11
N THR A 3 -5.52 -16.96 -8.60
CA THR A 3 -5.49 -18.41 -8.80
C THR A 3 -5.31 -19.14 -7.48
N SER A 4 -5.66 -20.44 -7.43
CA SER A 4 -5.44 -21.26 -6.24
C SER A 4 -3.98 -21.28 -5.79
N LYS A 5 -3.03 -21.26 -6.73
CA LYS A 5 -1.60 -21.21 -6.45
C LYS A 5 -1.18 -19.90 -5.79
N GLU A 6 -1.71 -18.78 -6.25
CA GLU A 6 -1.43 -17.46 -5.65
C GLU A 6 -2.03 -17.34 -4.25
N ILE A 7 -3.21 -17.92 -4.02
CA ILE A 7 -3.84 -17.99 -2.69
C ILE A 7 -2.99 -18.85 -1.74
N GLU A 8 -2.51 -20.02 -2.21
CA GLU A 8 -1.62 -20.89 -1.44
C GLU A 8 -0.29 -20.21 -1.11
N GLN A 9 0.28 -19.48 -2.08
CA GLN A 9 1.49 -18.69 -1.85
C GLN A 9 1.25 -17.60 -0.80
N TYR A 10 0.17 -16.82 -0.91
CA TYR A 10 -0.16 -15.80 0.08
C TYR A 10 -0.35 -16.41 1.48
N SER A 11 -1.03 -17.57 1.57
CA SER A 11 -1.23 -18.27 2.84
C SER A 11 0.09 -18.75 3.46
N THR A 12 1.05 -19.19 2.64
CA THR A 12 2.33 -19.75 3.09
C THR A 12 3.35 -18.67 3.41
N ASP A 13 3.49 -17.68 2.53
CA ASP A 13 4.53 -16.66 2.60
C ASP A 13 4.06 -15.40 3.34
N GLY A 14 2.75 -15.15 3.39
CA GLY A 14 2.16 -13.95 4.00
C GLY A 14 2.14 -12.72 3.09
N TYR A 15 2.57 -12.86 1.82
CA TYR A 15 2.52 -11.80 0.82
C TYR A 15 2.48 -12.35 -0.60
N LEU A 16 2.08 -11.51 -1.56
CA LEU A 16 2.06 -11.83 -2.98
C LEU A 16 2.58 -10.63 -3.81
N PRO A 17 3.79 -10.70 -4.40
CA PRO A 17 4.36 -9.60 -5.17
C PRO A 17 3.96 -9.64 -6.65
N GLY A 18 4.11 -8.51 -7.34
CA GLY A 18 4.12 -8.50 -8.81
C GLY A 18 2.76 -8.69 -9.50
N ILE A 19 1.65 -8.45 -8.80
CA ILE A 19 0.31 -8.54 -9.40
C ILE A 19 0.08 -7.32 -10.31
N PRO A 20 -0.20 -7.50 -11.61
CA PRO A 20 -0.47 -6.39 -12.52
C PRO A 20 -1.87 -5.82 -12.25
N LEU A 21 -1.92 -4.69 -11.54
CA LEU A 21 -3.17 -4.09 -11.07
C LEU A 21 -3.65 -2.90 -11.91
N LEU A 22 -2.75 -2.14 -12.52
CA LEU A 22 -3.02 -0.88 -13.22
C LEU A 22 -2.40 -0.91 -14.62
N SER A 23 -3.04 -0.28 -15.61
CA SER A 23 -2.37 0.02 -16.89
C SER A 23 -1.40 1.20 -16.74
N ASP A 24 -0.49 1.40 -17.70
CA ASP A 24 0.45 2.53 -17.70
C ASP A 24 -0.25 3.90 -17.65
N GLU A 25 -1.42 3.99 -18.31
CA GLU A 25 -2.28 5.18 -18.30
C GLU A 25 -2.88 5.42 -16.91
N GLU A 26 -3.33 4.36 -16.23
CA GLU A 26 -3.85 4.46 -14.87
C GLU A 26 -2.74 4.79 -13.87
N VAL A 27 -1.57 4.17 -14.00
CA VAL A 27 -0.39 4.50 -13.20
C VAL A 27 -0.08 5.99 -13.36
N THR A 28 0.00 6.50 -14.59
CA THR A 28 0.24 7.92 -14.85
C THR A 28 -0.83 8.81 -14.20
N TYR A 29 -2.11 8.48 -14.40
CA TYR A 29 -3.23 9.23 -13.82
C TYR A 29 -3.16 9.30 -12.29
N TYR A 30 -3.03 8.14 -11.62
CA TYR A 30 -3.01 8.06 -10.15
C TYR A 30 -1.74 8.66 -9.57
N ARG A 31 -0.58 8.45 -10.21
CA ARG A 31 0.70 9.06 -9.83
C ARG A 31 0.59 10.59 -9.85
N ASP A 32 0.15 11.17 -10.96
CA ASP A 32 0.12 12.62 -11.11
C ASP A 32 -0.92 13.25 -10.15
N ALA A 33 -2.07 12.59 -9.95
CA ALA A 33 -3.06 13.03 -8.97
C ALA A 33 -2.52 12.95 -7.53
N CYS A 34 -1.82 11.87 -7.20
CA CYS A 34 -1.16 11.68 -5.91
C CYS A 34 -0.10 12.76 -5.66
N PHE A 35 0.77 13.05 -6.64
CA PHE A 35 1.74 14.14 -6.51
C PHE A 35 1.06 15.50 -6.30
N ARG A 36 0.08 15.86 -7.13
CA ARG A 36 -0.64 17.15 -7.01
C ARG A 36 -1.35 17.34 -5.66
N CYS A 37 -1.89 16.27 -5.09
CA CYS A 37 -2.72 16.35 -3.87
C CYS A 37 -1.93 16.10 -2.57
N CYS A 38 -0.91 15.24 -2.60
CA CYS A 38 -0.26 14.71 -1.39
C CYS A 38 1.28 14.87 -1.39
N GLY A 39 1.84 15.31 -2.52
CA GLY A 39 3.27 15.54 -2.69
C GLY A 39 3.79 16.73 -1.89
N THR A 40 5.11 16.76 -1.72
CA THR A 40 5.87 17.87 -1.14
C THR A 40 6.75 18.50 -2.20
N GLY A 41 6.99 19.82 -2.08
CA GLY A 41 7.91 20.55 -2.93
C GLY A 41 7.22 21.61 -3.78
N LEU A 42 7.97 22.18 -4.73
CA LEU A 42 7.47 23.22 -5.61
C LEU A 42 6.54 22.63 -6.67
N GLN A 43 5.26 22.98 -6.62
CA GLN A 43 4.26 22.61 -7.62
C GLN A 43 3.63 23.89 -8.16
N ASP A 44 3.66 24.08 -9.49
CA ASP A 44 3.15 25.28 -10.16
C ASP A 44 3.70 26.60 -9.57
N GLY A 45 4.97 26.60 -9.15
CA GLY A 45 5.62 27.76 -8.51
C GLY A 45 5.25 27.99 -7.03
N VAL A 46 4.46 27.11 -6.42
CA VAL A 46 4.04 27.20 -5.02
C VAL A 46 4.66 26.04 -4.23
N HIS A 47 5.34 26.34 -3.12
CA HIS A 47 5.88 25.33 -2.23
C HIS A 47 4.76 24.69 -1.40
N ARG A 48 4.46 23.42 -1.65
CA ARG A 48 3.44 22.66 -0.89
C ARG A 48 4.10 21.77 0.15
N GLN A 49 3.58 21.83 1.38
CA GLN A 49 3.92 20.86 2.42
C GLN A 49 3.09 19.58 2.25
N ALA A 50 3.56 18.48 2.83
CA ALA A 50 2.83 17.22 2.86
C ALA A 50 1.53 17.43 3.64
N SER A 51 0.41 17.53 2.94
CA SER A 51 -0.91 17.49 3.57
C SER A 51 -1.64 16.21 3.15
N ASN A 52 -2.47 15.69 4.05
CA ASN A 52 -3.52 14.71 3.71
C ASN A 52 -3.03 13.38 3.11
N ARG A 53 -1.86 12.92 3.54
CA ARG A 53 -1.31 11.60 3.13
C ARG A 53 -2.01 10.41 3.79
N VAL A 54 -2.63 10.64 4.94
CA VAL A 54 -3.40 9.64 5.69
C VAL A 54 -4.86 9.74 5.30
N LYS A 55 -5.46 8.60 4.97
CA LYS A 55 -6.83 8.45 4.47
C LYS A 55 -7.21 9.44 3.34
N PRO A 56 -6.38 9.63 2.30
CA PRO A 56 -6.70 10.52 1.17
C PRO A 56 -7.98 10.11 0.43
N PHE A 57 -8.43 8.85 0.55
CA PHE A 57 -9.68 8.38 -0.05
C PHE A 57 -10.92 9.07 0.51
N LEU A 58 -10.83 9.72 1.67
CA LEU A 58 -11.90 10.54 2.24
C LEU A 58 -11.94 11.96 1.65
N LEU A 59 -10.85 12.42 1.07
CA LEU A 59 -10.64 13.82 0.67
C LEU A 59 -10.54 14.00 -0.85
N TYR A 60 -10.01 13.00 -1.55
CA TYR A 60 -9.66 13.13 -2.96
C TYR A 60 -10.36 12.07 -3.83
N PRO A 61 -11.05 12.47 -4.91
CA PRO A 61 -11.73 11.54 -5.82
C PRO A 61 -10.82 10.48 -6.44
N TRP A 62 -9.56 10.83 -6.75
CA TRP A 62 -8.61 9.87 -7.33
C TRP A 62 -8.31 8.72 -6.36
N ALA A 63 -8.17 9.02 -5.06
CA ALA A 63 -7.89 8.02 -4.03
C ALA A 63 -9.13 7.19 -3.73
N ALA A 64 -10.31 7.85 -3.67
CA ALA A 64 -11.60 7.18 -3.56
C ALA A 64 -11.87 6.21 -4.73
N LYS A 65 -11.44 6.56 -5.94
CA LYS A 65 -11.51 5.69 -7.12
C LYS A 65 -10.53 4.53 -7.03
N LEU A 66 -9.28 4.79 -6.61
CA LEU A 66 -8.24 3.77 -6.51
C LEU A 66 -8.60 2.67 -5.49
N VAL A 67 -9.10 3.04 -4.30
CA VAL A 67 -9.51 2.04 -3.29
C VAL A 67 -10.73 1.20 -3.70
N ARG A 68 -11.48 1.64 -4.73
CA ARG A 68 -12.61 0.91 -5.33
C ARG A 68 -12.25 0.26 -6.66
N HIS A 69 -10.97 0.25 -7.03
CA HIS A 69 -10.54 -0.25 -8.33
C HIS A 69 -10.80 -1.76 -8.43
N LYS A 70 -11.52 -2.18 -9.48
CA LYS A 70 -12.02 -3.56 -9.62
C LYS A 70 -10.91 -4.61 -9.48
N ARG A 71 -9.77 -4.43 -10.16
CA ARG A 71 -8.67 -5.43 -10.10
C ARG A 71 -8.03 -5.52 -8.71
N ILE A 72 -8.07 -4.45 -7.91
CA ILE A 72 -7.60 -4.46 -6.53
C ILE A 72 -8.62 -5.20 -5.66
N LEU A 73 -9.90 -4.85 -5.76
CA LEU A 73 -10.97 -5.51 -5.01
C LEU A 73 -11.07 -7.00 -5.34
N ASP A 74 -10.98 -7.41 -6.60
CA ASP A 74 -11.01 -8.83 -7.00
C ASP A 74 -9.86 -9.64 -6.37
N VAL A 75 -8.70 -9.01 -6.10
CA VAL A 75 -7.55 -9.65 -5.45
C VAL A 75 -7.79 -9.76 -3.96
N VAL A 76 -8.21 -8.67 -3.31
CA VAL A 76 -8.51 -8.66 -1.87
C VAL A 76 -9.67 -9.60 -1.53
N GLU A 77 -10.72 -9.60 -2.33
CA GLU A 77 -11.88 -10.48 -2.20
C GLU A 77 -11.49 -11.96 -2.26
N SER A 78 -10.50 -12.31 -3.08
CA SER A 78 -9.97 -13.68 -3.16
C SER A 78 -9.29 -14.14 -1.86
N LEU A 79 -8.92 -13.21 -0.98
CA LEU A 79 -8.21 -13.48 0.28
C LEU A 79 -9.12 -13.40 1.51
N ILE A 80 -10.04 -12.42 1.56
CA ILE A 80 -10.86 -12.16 2.77
C ILE A 80 -12.37 -12.29 2.54
N GLY A 81 -12.80 -12.61 1.33
CA GLY A 81 -14.21 -12.66 0.95
C GLY A 81 -14.80 -11.31 0.52
N PRO A 82 -16.10 -11.27 0.21
CA PRO A 82 -16.74 -10.16 -0.49
C PRO A 82 -16.99 -8.92 0.38
N ASP A 83 -17.02 -9.08 1.70
CA ASP A 83 -17.33 -8.00 2.65
C ASP A 83 -16.08 -7.18 2.99
N ILE A 84 -15.72 -6.26 2.08
CA ILE A 84 -14.48 -5.48 2.17
C ILE A 84 -14.74 -4.09 2.76
N LEU A 85 -13.98 -3.73 3.80
CA LEU A 85 -13.92 -2.38 4.36
C LEU A 85 -12.53 -1.75 4.16
N VAL A 86 -12.50 -0.54 3.61
CA VAL A 86 -11.28 0.28 3.57
C VAL A 86 -11.06 0.94 4.94
N PHE A 87 -10.31 0.29 5.81
CA PHE A 87 -10.01 0.79 7.16
C PHE A 87 -9.06 2.00 7.14
N HIS A 88 -7.99 1.92 6.35
CA HIS A 88 -6.91 2.90 6.31
C HIS A 88 -6.25 2.94 4.93
N THR A 89 -5.73 4.10 4.53
CA THR A 89 -4.74 4.21 3.46
C THR A 89 -3.70 5.26 3.82
N THR A 90 -2.46 5.06 3.39
CA THR A 90 -1.40 6.06 3.50
C THR A 90 -0.63 6.15 2.19
N VAL A 91 -0.29 7.37 1.79
CA VAL A 91 0.60 7.64 0.65
C VAL A 91 2.03 7.83 1.14
N TRP A 92 2.95 7.05 0.57
CA TRP A 92 4.37 7.07 0.90
C TRP A 92 5.18 7.70 -0.22
N PHE A 93 5.99 8.71 0.11
CA PHE A 93 6.97 9.31 -0.79
C PHE A 93 8.37 9.02 -0.27
N LYS A 94 9.21 8.40 -1.09
CA LYS A 94 10.66 8.26 -0.84
C LYS A 94 11.41 9.17 -1.79
N ALA A 95 11.81 10.35 -1.29
CA ALA A 95 12.64 11.27 -2.06
C ALA A 95 14.11 10.81 -2.06
N PRO A 96 14.85 11.05 -3.16
CA PRO A 96 16.24 10.64 -3.28
C PRO A 96 17.11 11.28 -2.19
N GLY A 97 18.06 10.52 -1.65
CA GLY A 97 19.06 11.02 -0.70
C GLY A 97 18.54 11.34 0.70
N THR A 98 17.31 10.96 1.05
CA THR A 98 16.74 11.24 2.38
C THR A 98 17.29 10.36 3.49
N GLY A 99 17.84 9.18 3.18
CA GLY A 99 18.36 8.21 4.16
C GLY A 99 17.30 7.57 5.06
N ASN A 100 16.04 8.00 4.95
CA ASN A 100 14.93 7.47 5.72
C ASN A 100 14.62 6.03 5.29
N TYR A 101 14.50 5.13 6.26
CA TYR A 101 14.03 3.76 6.05
C TYR A 101 12.91 3.43 7.03
N VAL A 102 12.18 2.35 6.74
CA VAL A 102 11.17 1.80 7.66
C VAL A 102 11.76 0.53 8.26
N PRO A 103 11.94 0.43 9.59
CA PRO A 103 12.50 -0.76 10.21
C PRO A 103 11.55 -1.96 10.09
N TRP A 104 12.04 -3.17 10.37
CA TRP A 104 11.21 -4.37 10.46
C TRP A 104 10.08 -4.19 11.47
N HIS A 105 8.84 -4.42 11.04
CA HIS A 105 7.65 -4.26 11.87
C HIS A 105 6.52 -5.17 11.39
N GLN A 106 5.44 -5.24 12.17
CA GLN A 106 4.15 -5.82 11.79
C GLN A 106 3.11 -4.70 11.78
N ASP A 107 2.38 -4.51 10.68
CA ASP A 107 1.36 -3.45 10.52
C ASP A 107 0.32 -3.46 11.66
N ALA A 108 -0.06 -4.65 12.13
CA ALA A 108 -0.99 -4.88 13.25
C ALA A 108 -0.62 -4.09 14.52
N THR A 109 0.67 -3.84 14.74
CA THR A 109 1.19 -3.05 15.88
C THR A 109 0.58 -1.64 15.93
N TYR A 110 0.30 -1.05 14.77
CA TYR A 110 -0.11 0.35 14.65
C TYR A 110 -1.61 0.53 14.43
N PHE A 111 -2.33 -0.54 14.04
CA PHE A 111 -3.75 -0.44 13.68
C PHE A 111 -4.72 -0.70 14.82
N GLY A 112 -4.29 -1.38 15.89
CA GLY A 112 -5.14 -1.63 17.06
C GLY A 112 -6.38 -2.47 16.75
N LEU A 113 -6.33 -3.30 15.70
CA LEU A 113 -7.38 -4.25 15.34
C LEU A 113 -7.26 -5.52 16.18
N ASP A 114 -8.38 -6.13 16.53
CA ASP A 114 -8.47 -7.44 17.19
C ASP A 114 -9.63 -8.23 16.53
N PRO A 115 -9.37 -9.40 15.91
CA PRO A 115 -8.05 -10.03 15.72
C PRO A 115 -7.13 -9.23 14.77
N TYR A 116 -5.85 -9.57 14.72
CA TYR A 116 -4.84 -8.95 13.83
C TYR A 116 -5.00 -9.37 12.35
N GLU A 117 -6.24 -9.40 11.88
CA GLU A 117 -6.60 -9.87 10.54
C GLU A 117 -6.92 -8.67 9.65
N HIS A 118 -5.98 -8.34 8.77
CA HIS A 118 -6.18 -7.34 7.71
C HIS A 118 -5.27 -7.67 6.53
N VAL A 119 -5.63 -7.15 5.36
CA VAL A 119 -4.83 -7.25 4.14
C VAL A 119 -4.43 -5.84 3.72
N THR A 120 -3.13 -5.66 3.49
CA THR A 120 -2.58 -4.42 2.92
C THR A 120 -2.35 -4.61 1.42
N ALA A 121 -3.07 -3.86 0.60
CA ALA A 121 -2.77 -3.73 -0.84
C ALA A 121 -1.75 -2.60 -1.05
N TRP A 122 -0.50 -2.95 -1.31
CA TRP A 122 0.55 -1.99 -1.64
C TRP A 122 0.61 -1.74 -3.15
N VAL A 123 0.28 -0.52 -3.58
CA VAL A 123 0.18 -0.15 -5.00
C VAL A 123 1.33 0.77 -5.40
N ALA A 124 2.21 0.27 -6.26
CA ALA A 124 3.30 1.05 -6.83
C ALA A 124 2.76 2.06 -7.86
N LEU A 125 3.01 3.37 -7.65
CA LEU A 125 2.72 4.42 -8.64
C LEU A 125 3.97 4.86 -9.42
N THR A 126 5.13 4.33 -9.04
CA THR A 126 6.42 4.42 -9.70
C THR A 126 7.12 3.07 -9.55
N ASP A 127 8.17 2.82 -10.33
CA ASP A 127 8.99 1.63 -10.16
C ASP A 127 9.46 1.51 -8.70
N SER A 128 9.41 0.30 -8.16
CA SER A 128 9.83 0.00 -6.80
C SER A 128 10.98 -1.01 -6.88
N THR A 129 12.19 -0.52 -6.68
CA THR A 129 13.45 -1.26 -6.84
C THR A 129 14.23 -1.25 -5.54
N GLN A 130 15.27 -2.10 -5.45
CA GLN A 130 16.14 -2.11 -4.26
C GLN A 130 16.83 -0.75 -4.06
N GLU A 131 17.23 -0.11 -5.16
CA GLU A 131 17.94 1.18 -5.13
C GLU A 131 17.05 2.34 -4.66
N ASN A 132 15.73 2.27 -4.85
CA ASN A 132 14.78 3.30 -4.41
C ASN A 132 13.95 2.91 -3.18
N GLY A 133 14.30 1.79 -2.55
CA GLY A 133 13.74 1.32 -1.29
C GLY A 133 12.39 0.63 -1.46
N CYS A 134 12.33 -0.43 -2.25
CA CYS A 134 11.18 -1.33 -2.29
C CYS A 134 10.86 -1.92 -0.91
N VAL A 135 9.63 -2.44 -0.77
CA VAL A 135 9.22 -3.15 0.43
C VAL A 135 9.98 -4.47 0.52
N GLU A 136 10.44 -4.80 1.71
CA GLU A 136 10.98 -6.12 2.06
C GLU A 136 9.98 -6.84 2.95
N VAL A 137 9.79 -8.13 2.72
CA VAL A 137 8.89 -8.99 3.50
C VAL A 137 9.67 -10.22 3.94
N MET A 138 9.47 -10.66 5.17
CA MET A 138 9.99 -11.92 5.68
C MET A 138 8.95 -13.03 5.48
N PRO A 139 9.16 -13.98 4.55
CA PRO A 139 8.16 -15.01 4.25
C PRO A 139 7.82 -15.86 5.48
N GLY A 140 6.53 -16.14 5.68
CA GLY A 140 6.04 -16.97 6.78
C GLY A 140 6.07 -16.29 8.16
N SER A 141 6.46 -15.02 8.25
CA SER A 141 6.52 -14.31 9.54
C SER A 141 5.13 -14.08 10.16
N HIS A 142 4.06 -14.05 9.35
CA HIS A 142 2.68 -13.81 9.78
C HIS A 142 2.10 -14.94 10.64
N VAL A 143 2.55 -16.19 10.46
CA VAL A 143 2.09 -17.34 11.27
C VAL A 143 2.79 -17.45 12.63
N LEU A 144 3.79 -16.61 12.89
CA LEU A 144 4.54 -16.61 14.15
C LEU A 144 3.87 -15.78 15.26
N GLY A 145 2.68 -15.25 15.00
CA GLY A 145 1.93 -14.38 15.89
C GLY A 145 2.48 -12.95 15.97
N GLN A 146 1.74 -12.09 16.67
CA GLN A 146 2.16 -10.71 16.91
C GLN A 146 3.33 -10.68 17.91
N ARG A 147 4.40 -9.96 17.56
CA ARG A 147 5.59 -9.78 18.40
C ARG A 147 5.56 -8.42 19.10
N PRO A 148 6.15 -8.29 20.30
CA PRO A 148 6.39 -6.99 20.91
C PRO A 148 7.28 -6.14 20.00
N HIS A 149 6.86 -4.91 19.71
CA HIS A 149 7.65 -3.97 18.92
C HIS A 149 8.44 -3.02 19.83
N ARG A 150 9.67 -2.70 19.42
CA ARG A 150 10.53 -1.71 20.09
C ARG A 150 11.20 -0.90 18.98
N ASP A 151 10.92 0.40 18.96
CA ASP A 151 11.54 1.37 18.04
C ASP A 151 13.02 1.61 18.38
#